data_AF-A0A821M006-F1
#
_entry.id   AF-A0A821M006-F1
#
_cell.length_a   1.000
_cell.length_b   1.000
_cell.length_c   1.000
_cell.angle_alpha   90.00
_cell.angle_beta   90.00
_cell.angle_gamma   90.00
#
_symmetry.space_group_name_H-M   'P 1'
#
loop_
_entity.id
_entity.type
_entity.pdbx_description
1 polymer ?
#
loop_
_entity_poly.entity_id
_entity_poly.type
_entity_poly.pdbx_seq_one_letter_code
_entity_poly.pdbx_strand_id
1 'polypeptide(L)'
;MKFEETYTPSQSLLWFTQEPFIFRVLNKALRFQHVDILYQYRFLIRDLATQLSTQKNDEMNFHVYRGQVMTNEELQQVTKPTNQF
;
A
#
# COMPACT_ATOMS: atom_id res chain seq x y z
N MET A 1 -15.00 5.39 -17.36
CA MET A 1 -14.03 5.93 -16.38
C MET A 1 -14.80 6.89 -15.49
N LYS A 2 -14.78 6.72 -14.17
CA LYS A 2 -15.33 7.72 -13.22
C LYS A 2 -14.24 8.21 -12.27
N PHE A 3 -13.28 7.34 -11.96
CA PHE A 3 -12.13 7.65 -11.11
C PHE A 3 -11.34 8.89 -11.59
N GLU A 4 -10.84 8.90 -12.82
CA GLU A 4 -10.03 10.04 -13.31
C GLU A 4 -10.82 11.35 -13.40
N GLU A 5 -12.15 11.28 -13.54
CA GLU A 5 -13.02 12.46 -13.66
C GLU A 5 -13.48 13.01 -12.29
N THR A 6 -13.60 12.15 -11.27
CA THR A 6 -14.09 12.53 -9.93
C THR A 6 -13.00 12.50 -8.85
N TYR A 7 -11.79 12.08 -9.18
CA TYR A 7 -10.68 12.03 -8.25
C TYR A 7 -10.28 13.43 -7.79
N THR A 8 -10.12 13.57 -6.47
CA THR A 8 -9.51 14.75 -5.87
C THR A 8 -8.39 14.32 -4.92
N PRO A 9 -7.28 15.09 -4.83
CA PRO A 9 -6.16 14.75 -3.95
C PRO A 9 -6.57 14.54 -2.49
N SER A 10 -7.57 15.28 -1.99
CA SER A 10 -8.10 15.16 -0.62
C SER A 10 -8.83 13.84 -0.35
N GLN A 11 -9.29 13.14 -1.39
CA GLN A 11 -9.98 11.85 -1.28
C GLN A 11 -9.05 10.66 -1.54
N SER A 12 -7.74 10.85 -1.68
CA SER A 12 -6.80 9.78 -2.06
C SER A 12 -6.88 8.56 -1.15
N LEU A 13 -6.94 8.76 0.18
CA LEU A 13 -7.12 7.68 1.16
C LEU A 13 -8.46 6.93 0.99
N LEU A 14 -9.54 7.65 0.68
CA LEU A 14 -10.86 7.08 0.45
C LEU A 14 -10.82 6.14 -0.76
N TRP A 15 -10.28 6.63 -1.88
CA TRP A 15 -10.10 5.85 -3.09
C TRP A 15 -9.20 4.63 -2.89
N PHE A 16 -8.15 4.74 -2.09
CA PHE A 16 -7.26 3.61 -1.81
C PHE A 16 -7.88 2.56 -0.88
N THR A 17 -8.76 2.95 0.04
CA THR A 17 -9.33 2.03 1.04
C THR A 17 -10.70 1.47 0.64
N GLN A 18 -11.54 2.25 -0.04
CA GLN A 18 -12.91 1.85 -0.37
C GLN A 18 -13.04 1.23 -1.75
N GLU A 19 -12.17 1.55 -2.71
CA GLU A 19 -12.22 0.92 -4.03
C GLU A 19 -11.34 -0.33 -4.10
N PRO A 20 -11.93 -1.54 -4.14
CA PRO A 20 -11.16 -2.77 -4.11
C PRO A 20 -10.25 -2.94 -5.33
N PHE A 21 -10.60 -2.31 -6.45
CA PHE A 21 -9.79 -2.35 -7.67
C PHE A 21 -8.50 -1.52 -7.51
N ILE A 22 -8.62 -0.26 -7.08
CA ILE A 22 -7.48 0.65 -6.89
C ILE A 22 -6.50 0.04 -5.89
N PHE A 23 -7.01 -0.44 -4.74
CA PHE A 23 -6.21 -1.12 -3.75
C PHE A 23 -5.44 -2.31 -4.35
N ARG A 24 -6.13 -3.21 -5.04
CA ARG A 24 -5.51 -4.44 -5.58
C ARG A 24 -4.49 -4.14 -6.68
N VAL A 25 -4.83 -3.28 -7.63
CA VAL A 25 -3.95 -2.91 -8.75
C VAL A 25 -2.70 -2.23 -8.23
N LEU A 26 -2.85 -1.24 -7.36
CA LEU A 26 -1.70 -0.47 -6.88
C LEU A 26 -0.79 -1.32 -5.99
N ASN A 27 -1.35 -2.11 -5.06
CA ASN A 27 -0.55 -3.01 -4.23
C ASN A 27 0.18 -4.09 -5.06
N LYS A 28 -0.46 -4.61 -6.11
CA LYS A 28 0.20 -5.56 -7.02
C LYS A 28 1.31 -4.88 -7.82
N ALA A 29 1.05 -3.70 -8.38
CA ALA A 29 2.02 -2.94 -9.14
C ALA A 29 3.27 -2.57 -8.31
N LEU A 30 3.07 -2.19 -7.05
CA LEU A 30 4.16 -1.91 -6.12
C LEU A 30 4.98 -3.18 -5.81
N ARG A 31 4.33 -4.32 -5.55
CA ARG A 31 5.02 -5.59 -5.24
C ARG A 31 5.86 -6.13 -6.39
N PHE A 32 5.34 -6.04 -7.62
CA PHE A 32 5.99 -6.59 -8.81
C PHE A 32 6.72 -5.54 -9.64
N GLN A 33 6.81 -4.30 -9.14
CA GLN A 33 7.49 -3.18 -9.81
C GLN A 33 6.99 -2.95 -11.25
N HIS A 34 5.68 -3.03 -11.47
CA HIS A 34 5.08 -2.75 -12.78
C HIS A 34 5.13 -1.25 -13.08
N VAL A 35 6.25 -0.78 -13.65
CA VAL A 35 6.57 0.64 -13.82
C VAL A 35 5.49 1.39 -14.61
N ASP A 36 4.92 0.79 -15.66
CA ASP A 36 3.88 1.44 -16.47
C ASP A 36 2.64 1.77 -15.63
N ILE A 37 2.20 0.83 -14.79
CA ILE A 37 1.05 1.02 -13.89
C ILE A 37 1.41 2.05 -12.82
N LEU A 38 2.61 1.96 -12.23
CA LEU A 38 3.06 2.95 -11.24
C LEU A 38 3.13 4.36 -11.82
N TYR A 39 3.58 4.49 -13.06
CA TYR A 39 3.62 5.76 -13.77
C TYR A 39 2.21 6.27 -14.09
N GLN A 40 1.30 5.41 -14.53
CA GLN A 40 -0.11 5.76 -14.77
C GLN A 40 -0.78 6.30 -13.51
N TYR A 41 -0.57 5.65 -12.36
CA TYR A 41 -1.17 6.04 -11.08
C TYR A 41 -0.27 6.94 -10.20
N ARG A 42 0.78 7.55 -10.77
CA ARG A 42 1.78 8.33 -10.01
C ARG A 42 1.18 9.47 -9.18
N PHE A 43 0.12 10.09 -9.69
CA PHE A 43 -0.57 11.18 -8.99
C PHE A 43 -1.20 10.67 -7.69
N LEU A 44 -1.92 9.55 -7.76
CA LEU A 44 -2.54 8.92 -6.59
C LEU A 44 -1.48 8.48 -5.57
N ILE A 45 -0.36 7.90 -6.02
CA ILE A 45 0.74 7.48 -5.14
C ILE A 45 1.31 8.68 -4.39
N ARG A 46 1.58 9.78 -5.09
CA ARG A 46 2.09 11.02 -4.51
C ARG A 46 1.13 11.59 -3.47
N ASP A 47 -0.15 11.63 -3.80
CA ASP A 47 -1.18 12.19 -2.91
C ASP A 47 -1.40 11.32 -1.68
N LEU A 48 -1.36 9.98 -1.82
CA LEU A 48 -1.38 9.05 -0.69
C LEU A 48 -0.18 9.25 0.24
N ALA A 49 1.03 9.32 -0.32
CA ALA A 49 2.24 9.55 0.46
C ALA A 49 2.18 10.87 1.23
N THR A 50 1.68 11.93 0.56
CA THR A 50 1.50 13.24 1.18
C THR A 50 0.50 13.17 2.33
N GLN A 51 -0.70 12.62 2.12
CA GLN A 51 -1.70 12.51 3.19
C GLN A 51 -1.21 11.67 4.38
N LEU A 52 -0.58 10.52 4.12
CA LEU A 52 -0.03 9.68 5.18
C LEU A 52 1.07 10.41 5.96
N SER A 53 1.93 11.18 5.29
CA SER A 53 2.97 11.96 5.96
C SER A 53 2.40 13.05 6.88
N THR A 54 1.28 13.68 6.49
CA THR A 54 0.62 14.69 7.34
C THR A 54 -0.10 14.09 8.54
N GLN A 55 -0.52 12.82 8.45
CA GLN A 55 -1.18 12.09 9.53
C GLN A 55 -0.21 11.30 10.40
N LYS A 56 1.05 11.18 9.97
CA LYS A 56 2.09 10.49 10.72
C LYS A 56 2.40 11.32 11.97
N ASN A 57 2.00 10.79 13.12
CA ASN A 57 2.46 11.29 14.40
C ASN A 57 3.63 10.40 14.86
N ASP A 58 4.85 10.92 14.81
CA ASP A 58 6.07 10.20 15.17
C ASP A 58 6.11 9.78 16.65
N GLU A 59 5.25 10.37 17.49
CA GLU A 59 5.12 10.02 18.91
C GLU A 59 4.10 8.88 19.16
N MET A 60 3.35 8.49 18.12
CA MET A 60 2.24 7.55 18.26
C MET A 60 2.71 6.11 18.01
N ASN A 61 3.07 5.41 19.09
CA ASN A 61 3.32 3.98 19.07
C ASN A 61 2.01 3.21 19.26
N PHE A 62 1.55 2.51 18.22
CA PHE A 62 0.36 1.66 18.27
C PHE A 62 0.67 0.25 17.76
N HIS A 63 0.12 -0.74 18.45
CA HIS A 63 0.21 -2.14 18.01
C HIS A 63 -0.91 -2.43 17.01
N VAL A 64 -0.55 -2.95 15.83
CA VAL A 64 -1.48 -3.38 14.80
C VAL A 64 -1.35 -4.86 14.52
N TYR A 65 -2.44 -5.46 14.06
CA TYR A 65 -2.49 -6.85 13.63
C TYR A 65 -2.83 -6.92 12.15
N ARG A 66 -2.12 -7.78 11.41
CA ARG A 66 -2.37 -8.04 9.99
C ARG A 66 -2.44 -9.55 9.76
N GLY A 67 -3.57 -10.02 9.25
CA GLY A 67 -3.68 -11.39 8.75
C GLY A 67 -2.86 -11.57 7.48
N GLN A 68 -2.06 -12.64 7.43
CA GLN A 68 -1.31 -13.05 6.25
C GLN A 68 -1.58 -14.52 5.97
N VAL A 69 -2.16 -14.80 4.80
CA VAL A 69 -2.24 -16.17 4.29
C VAL A 69 -0.85 -16.57 3.84
N MET A 70 -0.38 -17.70 4.32
CA MET A 70 0.92 -18.26 3.97
C MET A 70 0.90 -19.78 4.10
N THR A 71 1.73 -20.43 3.31
CA THR A 71 2.00 -21.87 3.38
C THR A 71 2.92 -22.19 4.56
N ASN A 72 2.98 -23.46 4.95
CA ASN A 72 3.91 -23.91 6.00
C ASN A 72 5.37 -23.73 5.56
N GLU A 73 5.66 -23.89 4.27
CA GLU A 73 6.98 -23.69 3.69
C GLU A 73 7.41 -22.23 3.78
N GLU A 74 6.53 -21.28 3.41
CA GLU A 74 6.77 -19.85 3.57
C GLU A 74 6.95 -19.47 5.04
N LEU A 75 6.19 -20.08 5.95
CA LEU A 75 6.32 -19.86 7.39
C LEU A 75 7.71 -20.28 7.87
N GLN A 76 8.15 -21.48 7.50
CA GLN A 76 9.48 -21.96 7.83
C GLN A 76 10.59 -21.06 7.27
N GLN A 77 10.41 -20.44 6.11
CA GLN A 77 11.38 -19.50 5.55
C GLN A 77 11.48 -18.20 6.37
N VAL A 78 10.34 -17.62 6.77
CA VAL A 78 10.34 -16.36 7.53
C VAL A 78 10.68 -16.53 9.01
N THR A 79 10.51 -17.72 9.58
CA THR A 79 10.89 -18.01 10.98
C THR A 79 12.34 -18.44 11.14
N LYS A 80 13.10 -18.62 10.05
CA LYS A 80 14.54 -18.88 10.17
C LYS A 80 15.20 -17.67 10.85
N PRO A 81 16.03 -17.88 11.88
CA PRO A 81 16.76 -16.79 12.50
C PRO A 81 17.61 -16.12 11.42
N THR A 82 17.34 -14.85 11.17
CA THR A 82 18.14 -14.01 10.27
C THR A 82 19.46 -13.69 10.96
N ASN A 83 20.34 -14.70 11.09
CA ASN A 83 21.74 -14.51 11.52
C ASN A 83 22.56 -13.96 10.36
N GLN A 84 22.21 -12.77 9.89
CA GLN A 84 22.99 -12.06 8.88
C GLN A 84 22.93 -10.55 9.13
N PHE A 85 23.59 -10.12 10.21
CA PHE A 85 24.32 -8.86 10.32
C PHE A 85 25.49 -9.06 11.27
#